data_AF-A0A8J2WNI3-F1
#
_entry.id   AF-A0A8J2WNI3-F1
#
_cell.length_a   1.000
_cell.length_b   1.000
_cell.length_c   1.000
_cell.angle_alpha   90.00
_cell.angle_beta   90.00
_cell.angle_gamma   90.00
#
_symmetry.space_group_name_H-M   'P 1'
#
loop_
_entity.id
_entity.type
_entity.pdbx_description
1 polymer ?
#
loop_
_entity_poly.entity_id
_entity_poly.type
_entity_poly.pdbx_seq_one_letter_code
_entity_poly.pdbx_strand_id
1 'polypeptide(L)'
;MSYAFNSAADGPEAGKGSIERASETGKRGRERQTNEKKDRWNWSGMDVNEKLEQVKLCKEKGTNHFKTAKYALANKQYSKIVTLLEFEKTLKDEKALEREQLMLAAYLNQAMCCLKLNDFCATREHCQKALEMDPKNEKGLFRLGQALLGIHEPEEAKKHFEAILQFD
;
A
#
# COMPACT_ATOMS: atom_id res chain seq x y z
N MET A 1 -44.61 14.38 -66.89
CA MET A 1 -45.62 15.35 -66.42
C MET A 1 -46.41 14.71 -65.30
N SER A 2 -46.53 15.42 -64.16
CA SER A 2 -47.59 15.33 -63.14
C SER A 2 -47.59 14.12 -62.17
N TYR A 3 -47.16 14.32 -60.90
CA TYR A 3 -47.97 14.61 -59.66
C TYR A 3 -48.72 13.35 -59.15
N ALA A 4 -48.74 12.94 -57.87
CA ALA A 4 -48.34 13.51 -56.58
C ALA A 4 -48.11 12.34 -55.59
N PHE A 5 -47.16 12.46 -54.64
CA PHE A 5 -47.08 11.56 -53.49
C PHE A 5 -47.37 12.37 -52.22
N ASN A 6 -48.37 11.90 -51.48
CA ASN A 6 -48.99 12.59 -50.36
C ASN A 6 -48.05 12.68 -49.14
N SER A 7 -48.12 13.85 -48.50
CA SER A 7 -47.56 14.17 -47.19
C SER A 7 -48.49 13.67 -46.08
N ALA A 8 -47.94 13.06 -45.04
CA ALA A 8 -48.43 13.18 -43.67
C ALA A 8 -47.31 12.77 -42.69
N ALA A 9 -46.90 13.73 -41.87
CA ALA A 9 -46.05 13.55 -40.71
C ALA A 9 -46.87 13.01 -39.52
N ASP A 10 -46.26 12.21 -38.66
CA ASP A 10 -46.37 12.40 -37.21
C ASP A 10 -45.26 11.63 -36.45
N GLY A 11 -44.84 12.24 -35.35
CA GLY A 11 -43.58 12.02 -34.64
C GLY A 11 -43.50 10.82 -33.65
N PRO A 12 -42.57 10.87 -32.67
CA PRO A 12 -41.81 9.70 -32.22
C PRO A 12 -42.35 9.07 -30.91
N GLU A 13 -42.29 7.74 -30.80
CA GLU A 13 -42.33 7.06 -29.50
C GLU A 13 -40.94 6.57 -29.08
N ALA A 14 -40.51 7.10 -27.95
CA ALA A 14 -39.28 6.78 -27.27
C ALA A 14 -39.39 5.49 -26.46
N GLY A 15 -38.28 4.74 -26.45
CA GLY A 15 -37.77 4.12 -25.23
C GLY A 15 -38.18 2.67 -24.97
N LYS A 16 -37.17 1.80 -25.02
CA LYS A 16 -36.92 0.74 -24.01
C LYS A 16 -35.54 0.13 -24.23
N GLY A 17 -34.70 0.16 -23.20
CA GLY A 17 -33.78 -0.95 -22.94
C GLY A 17 -32.27 -0.75 -23.14
N SER A 18 -31.72 0.43 -22.87
CA SER A 18 -30.30 0.53 -22.49
C SER A 18 -30.23 0.76 -20.97
N ILE A 19 -29.29 0.10 -20.30
CA ILE A 19 -28.81 0.25 -18.90
C ILE A 19 -28.98 -1.05 -18.10
N GLU A 20 -28.04 -1.98 -18.29
CA GLU A 20 -27.59 -2.90 -17.24
C GLU A 20 -26.06 -3.05 -17.35
N ARG A 21 -25.33 -2.08 -16.82
CA ARG A 21 -23.88 -2.23 -16.53
C ARG A 21 -23.38 -1.19 -15.54
N ALA A 22 -24.00 -1.11 -14.37
CA ALA A 22 -23.49 -0.27 -13.28
C ALA A 22 -23.99 -0.77 -11.90
N SER A 23 -23.48 -1.90 -11.40
CA SER A 23 -23.73 -2.28 -9.99
C SER A 23 -22.68 -3.21 -9.34
N GLU A 24 -21.74 -3.80 -10.08
CA GLU A 24 -20.74 -4.72 -9.50
C GLU A 24 -19.52 -4.03 -8.87
N THR A 25 -19.19 -2.81 -9.28
CA THR A 25 -18.02 -2.07 -8.75
C THR A 25 -18.26 -1.53 -7.34
N GLY A 26 -19.50 -1.24 -6.96
CA GLY A 26 -19.86 -0.74 -5.62
C GLY A 26 -19.89 -1.82 -4.52
N LYS A 27 -20.18 -3.08 -4.85
CA LYS A 27 -20.28 -4.18 -3.87
C LYS A 27 -18.90 -4.60 -3.35
N ARG A 28 -17.89 -4.69 -4.22
CA ARG A 28 -16.50 -5.05 -3.83
C ARG A 28 -15.84 -4.04 -2.90
N GLY A 29 -16.17 -2.76 -3.02
CA GLY A 29 -15.66 -1.69 -2.14
C GLY A 29 -16.23 -1.78 -0.72
N ARG A 30 -17.53 -2.10 -0.60
CA ARG A 30 -18.24 -2.21 0.69
C ARG A 30 -17.85 -3.48 1.47
N GLU A 31 -17.56 -4.58 0.77
CA GLU A 31 -17.03 -5.83 1.37
C GLU A 31 -15.55 -5.72 1.82
N ARG A 32 -14.69 -5.01 1.08
CA ARG A 32 -13.30 -4.78 1.52
C ARG A 32 -13.21 -3.94 2.80
N GLN A 33 -14.00 -2.88 2.89
CA GLN A 33 -14.03 -2.01 4.07
C GLN A 33 -14.58 -2.71 5.33
N THR A 34 -15.53 -3.64 5.17
CA THR A 34 -16.08 -4.42 6.29
C THR A 34 -15.08 -5.48 6.76
N ASN A 35 -14.31 -6.09 5.86
CA ASN A 35 -13.29 -7.06 6.23
C ASN A 35 -12.08 -6.41 6.94
N GLU A 36 -11.63 -5.23 6.49
CA GLU A 36 -10.55 -4.48 7.17
C GLU A 36 -10.96 -3.94 8.55
N LYS A 37 -12.23 -3.58 8.74
CA LYS A 37 -12.76 -3.21 10.07
C LYS A 37 -12.88 -4.44 10.97
N LYS A 38 -13.32 -5.58 10.44
CA LYS A 38 -13.43 -6.84 11.17
C LYS A 38 -12.06 -7.38 11.60
N ASP A 39 -11.06 -7.35 10.71
CA ASP A 39 -9.68 -7.74 11.02
C ASP A 39 -9.09 -6.87 12.14
N ARG A 40 -9.30 -5.54 12.08
CA ARG A 40 -8.85 -4.58 13.08
C ARG A 40 -9.51 -4.79 14.45
N TRP A 41 -10.80 -5.11 14.47
CA TRP A 41 -11.53 -5.44 15.69
C TRP A 41 -11.05 -6.77 16.28
N ASN A 42 -10.79 -7.77 15.43
CA ASN A 42 -10.27 -9.07 15.84
C ASN A 42 -8.87 -8.98 16.48
N TRP A 43 -8.03 -8.05 16.02
CA TRP A 43 -6.69 -7.85 16.59
C TRP A 43 -6.68 -7.11 17.93
N SER A 44 -7.77 -6.41 18.26
CA SER A 44 -7.85 -5.60 19.49
C SER A 44 -7.95 -6.46 20.76
N GLY A 45 -8.38 -7.72 20.63
CA GLY A 45 -8.49 -8.68 21.73
C GLY A 45 -7.31 -9.68 21.86
N MET A 46 -6.30 -9.61 20.98
CA MET A 46 -5.16 -10.53 21.01
C MET A 46 -4.11 -10.11 22.05
N ASP A 47 -3.47 -11.09 22.69
CA ASP A 47 -2.33 -10.83 23.56
C ASP A 47 -1.12 -10.33 22.77
N VAL A 48 -0.21 -9.62 23.42
CA VAL A 48 0.98 -9.06 22.78
C VAL A 48 1.88 -10.15 22.20
N ASN A 49 1.99 -11.31 22.86
CA ASN A 49 2.78 -12.41 22.33
C ASN A 49 2.12 -13.02 21.08
N GLU A 50 0.79 -13.15 21.06
CA GLU A 50 0.05 -13.63 19.88
C GLU A 50 0.19 -12.66 18.71
N LYS A 51 0.19 -11.34 18.97
CA LYS A 51 0.45 -10.33 17.94
C LYS A 51 1.86 -10.44 17.37
N LEU A 52 2.87 -10.65 18.22
CA LEU A 52 4.25 -10.82 17.77
C LEU A 52 4.42 -12.08 16.90
N GLU A 53 3.81 -13.20 17.29
CA GLU A 53 3.81 -14.41 16.46
C GLU A 53 3.08 -14.20 15.13
N GLN A 54 1.96 -13.49 15.15
CA GLN A 54 1.24 -13.14 13.93
C GLN A 54 2.05 -12.20 13.01
N VAL A 55 2.82 -11.28 13.58
CA VAL A 55 3.73 -10.40 12.84
C VAL A 55 4.82 -11.21 12.15
N LYS A 56 5.44 -12.16 12.85
CA LYS A 56 6.46 -13.06 12.28
C LYS A 56 5.89 -13.85 11.09
N LEU A 57 4.69 -14.42 11.25
CA LEU A 57 4.00 -15.12 10.17
C LEU A 57 3.67 -14.20 8.98
N CYS A 58 3.23 -12.96 9.23
CA CYS A 58 2.98 -11.98 8.17
C CYS A 58 4.27 -11.60 7.43
N LYS A 59 5.39 -11.47 8.15
CA LYS A 59 6.72 -11.19 7.56
C LYS A 59 7.17 -12.32 6.63
N GLU A 60 7.03 -13.56 7.06
CA GLU A 60 7.34 -14.73 6.24
C GLU A 60 6.47 -14.82 5.00
N LYS A 61 5.14 -14.68 5.17
CA LYS A 61 4.19 -14.64 4.05
C LYS A 61 4.53 -13.50 3.09
N GLY A 62 4.81 -12.30 3.60
CA GLY A 62 5.21 -11.14 2.79
C GLY A 62 6.47 -11.45 1.96
N THR A 63 7.47 -12.05 2.59
CA THR A 63 8.74 -12.43 1.94
C THR A 63 8.51 -13.48 0.85
N ASN A 64 7.65 -14.47 1.09
CA ASN A 64 7.32 -15.46 0.07
C ASN A 64 6.60 -14.82 -1.13
N HIS A 65 5.62 -13.94 -0.88
CA HIS A 65 4.97 -13.18 -1.96
C HIS A 65 5.97 -12.33 -2.74
N PHE A 66 6.91 -11.68 -2.05
CA PHE A 66 7.97 -10.88 -2.67
C PHE A 66 8.86 -11.73 -3.60
N LYS A 67 9.28 -12.92 -3.13
CA LYS A 67 10.06 -13.87 -3.96
C LYS A 67 9.30 -14.32 -5.21
N THR A 68 7.98 -14.48 -5.11
CA THR A 68 7.12 -14.80 -6.26
C THR A 68 6.72 -13.58 -7.11
N ALA A 69 7.38 -12.42 -6.92
CA ALA A 69 7.10 -11.15 -7.59
C ALA A 69 5.65 -10.61 -7.40
N LYS A 70 4.93 -11.09 -6.38
CA LYS A 70 3.57 -10.64 -6.02
C LYS A 70 3.64 -9.44 -5.08
N TYR A 71 4.23 -8.34 -5.54
CA TYR A 71 4.58 -7.19 -4.68
C TYR A 71 3.39 -6.53 -3.99
N ALA A 72 2.23 -6.42 -4.65
CA ALA A 72 1.04 -5.84 -4.02
C ALA A 72 0.52 -6.70 -2.84
N LEU A 73 0.57 -8.03 -2.98
CA LEU A 73 0.20 -8.94 -1.90
C LEU A 73 1.24 -8.93 -0.77
N ALA A 74 2.53 -8.85 -1.13
CA ALA A 74 3.60 -8.69 -0.16
C ALA A 74 3.42 -7.41 0.66
N ASN A 75 3.18 -6.27 -0.01
CA ASN A 75 2.92 -4.98 0.63
C ASN A 75 1.75 -5.09 1.62
N LYS A 76 0.64 -5.75 1.23
CA LYS A 76 -0.50 -5.97 2.12
C LYS A 76 -0.12 -6.74 3.40
N GLN A 77 0.75 -7.75 3.31
CA GLN A 77 1.19 -8.47 4.52
C GLN A 77 2.05 -7.58 5.42
N TYR A 78 2.96 -6.80 4.83
CA TYR A 78 3.77 -5.85 5.60
C TYR A 78 2.93 -4.73 6.22
N SER A 79 1.87 -4.25 5.56
CA SER A 79 0.93 -3.29 6.16
C SER A 79 0.26 -3.86 7.42
N LYS A 80 -0.07 -5.15 7.42
CA LYS A 80 -0.63 -5.81 8.63
C LYS A 80 0.34 -5.77 9.80
N ILE A 81 1.64 -5.95 9.54
CA ILE A 81 2.67 -5.86 10.59
C ILE A 81 2.64 -4.48 11.23
N VAL A 82 2.63 -3.42 10.41
CA VAL A 82 2.57 -2.04 10.90
C VAL A 82 1.32 -1.84 11.74
N THR A 83 0.14 -2.23 11.26
CA THR A 83 -1.12 -2.07 12.02
C THR A 83 -1.14 -2.86 13.33
N LEU A 84 -0.59 -4.07 13.37
CA LEU A 84 -0.51 -4.89 14.59
C LEU A 84 0.40 -4.26 15.64
N LEU A 85 1.52 -3.67 15.22
CA LEU A 85 2.52 -3.10 16.12
C LEU A 85 2.30 -1.61 16.43
N GLU A 86 1.47 -0.90 15.68
CA GLU A 86 1.22 0.54 15.85
C GLU A 86 0.69 0.88 17.25
N PHE A 87 -0.16 0.02 17.81
CA PHE A 87 -0.78 0.19 19.12
C PHE A 87 0.05 -0.38 20.28
N GLU A 88 1.07 -1.19 20.01
CA GLU A 88 1.91 -1.87 21.02
C GLU A 88 3.08 -0.99 21.51
N LYS A 89 2.82 0.30 21.78
CA LYS A 89 3.84 1.25 22.25
C LYS A 89 4.19 1.10 23.73
N THR A 90 3.47 0.24 24.46
CA THR A 90 3.64 0.02 25.91
C THR A 90 4.64 -1.08 26.24
N LEU A 91 5.14 -1.80 25.22
CA LEU A 91 6.20 -2.79 25.38
C LEU A 91 7.46 -2.18 26.00
N LYS A 92 8.15 -2.97 26.82
CA LYS A 92 9.40 -2.57 27.48
C LYS A 92 10.54 -3.51 27.09
N ASP A 93 11.76 -3.03 27.31
CA ASP A 93 13.00 -3.79 27.21
C ASP A 93 13.17 -4.48 25.84
N GLU A 94 13.51 -5.77 25.83
CA GLU A 94 13.82 -6.54 24.61
C GLU A 94 12.64 -6.59 23.63
N LYS A 95 11.39 -6.63 24.11
CA LYS A 95 10.20 -6.67 23.26
C LYS A 95 9.94 -5.35 22.56
N ALA A 96 10.30 -4.23 23.19
CA ALA A 96 10.21 -2.92 22.54
C ALA A 96 11.21 -2.82 21.37
N LEU A 97 12.44 -3.31 21.59
CA LEU A 97 13.46 -3.38 20.54
C LEU A 97 13.04 -4.31 19.39
N GLU A 98 12.52 -5.49 19.70
CA GLU A 98 12.01 -6.43 18.69
C GLU A 98 10.88 -5.79 17.86
N ARG A 99 9.94 -5.11 18.51
CA ARG A 99 8.87 -4.34 17.84
C ARG A 99 9.46 -3.32 16.87
N GLU A 100 10.39 -2.49 17.33
CA GLU A 100 10.99 -1.44 16.50
C GLU A 100 11.72 -2.02 15.29
N GLN A 101 12.50 -3.09 15.48
CA GLN A 101 13.17 -3.79 14.39
C GLN A 101 12.18 -4.39 13.37
N LEU A 102 11.08 -4.97 13.85
CA LEU A 102 10.03 -5.52 12.98
C LEU A 102 9.29 -4.44 12.21
N MET A 103 8.98 -3.31 12.85
CA MET A 103 8.36 -2.16 12.20
C MET A 103 9.28 -1.53 11.16
N LEU A 104 10.56 -1.31 11.48
CA LEU A 104 11.56 -0.81 10.54
C LEU A 104 11.67 -1.72 9.32
N ALA A 105 11.80 -3.04 9.55
CA ALA A 105 11.85 -4.01 8.47
C ALA A 105 10.57 -4.02 7.62
N ALA A 106 9.40 -3.85 8.24
CA ALA A 106 8.14 -3.76 7.52
C ALA A 106 8.13 -2.54 6.59
N TYR A 107 8.43 -1.33 7.09
CA TYR A 107 8.47 -0.12 6.28
C TYR A 107 9.48 -0.20 5.13
N LEU A 108 10.69 -0.70 5.39
CA LEU A 108 11.69 -0.91 4.34
C LEU A 108 11.18 -1.88 3.26
N ASN A 109 10.55 -2.98 3.66
CA ASN A 109 10.02 -3.95 2.70
C ASN A 109 8.80 -3.41 1.94
N GLN A 110 7.95 -2.59 2.56
CA GLN A 110 6.87 -1.87 1.87
C GLN A 110 7.44 -0.91 0.83
N ALA A 111 8.44 -0.10 1.19
CA ALA A 111 9.14 0.79 0.26
C ALA A 111 9.72 0.02 -0.93
N MET A 112 10.34 -1.14 -0.69
CA MET A 112 10.85 -1.99 -1.77
C MET A 112 9.73 -2.54 -2.67
N CYS A 113 8.59 -2.94 -2.09
CA CYS A 113 7.43 -3.39 -2.86
C CYS A 113 6.89 -2.25 -3.73
N CYS A 114 6.75 -1.04 -3.19
CA CYS A 114 6.28 0.13 -3.92
C CYS A 114 7.25 0.53 -5.04
N LEU A 115 8.56 0.48 -4.81
CA LEU A 115 9.57 0.66 -5.86
C LEU A 115 9.38 -0.33 -7.01
N LYS A 116 9.18 -1.61 -6.71
CA LYS A 116 8.94 -2.64 -7.73
C LYS A 116 7.63 -2.44 -8.49
N LEU A 117 6.68 -1.71 -7.91
CA LEU A 117 5.42 -1.31 -8.54
C LEU A 117 5.49 0.07 -9.22
N ASN A 118 6.66 0.73 -9.20
CA ASN A 118 6.86 2.11 -9.65
C ASN A 118 5.96 3.14 -8.95
N ASP A 119 5.50 2.84 -7.72
CA ASP A 119 4.80 3.80 -6.87
C ASP A 119 5.81 4.58 -6.05
N PHE A 120 6.39 5.60 -6.67
CA PHE A 120 7.45 6.41 -6.08
C PHE A 120 6.94 7.28 -4.92
N CYS A 121 5.68 7.74 -4.98
CA CYS A 121 5.06 8.50 -3.90
C CYS A 121 4.93 7.66 -2.62
N ALA A 122 4.35 6.46 -2.72
CA ALA A 122 4.24 5.56 -1.56
C ALA A 122 5.62 5.08 -1.08
N THR A 123 6.57 4.89 -1.99
CA THR A 123 7.95 4.57 -1.61
C THR A 123 8.54 5.65 -0.71
N ARG A 124 8.42 6.93 -1.11
CA ARG A 124 8.93 8.07 -0.34
C ARG A 124 8.35 8.07 1.07
N GLU A 125 7.04 7.92 1.21
CA GLU A 125 6.38 7.89 2.52
C GLU A 125 6.87 6.75 3.41
N HIS A 126 6.99 5.54 2.86
CA HIS A 126 7.48 4.38 3.61
C HIS A 126 8.95 4.52 3.99
N CYS A 127 9.80 5.07 3.11
CA CYS A 127 11.18 5.35 3.43
C CYS A 127 11.33 6.43 4.51
N GLN A 128 10.55 7.51 4.45
CA GLN A 128 10.57 8.56 5.48
C GLN A 128 10.23 7.97 6.85
N LYS A 129 9.18 7.15 6.96
CA LYS A 129 8.83 6.46 8.21
C LYS A 129 9.94 5.51 8.69
N ALA A 130 10.64 4.83 7.79
CA ALA A 130 11.78 4.00 8.15
C ALA A 130 12.95 4.85 8.68
N LEU A 131 13.23 6.00 8.06
CA LEU A 131 14.32 6.90 8.44
C LEU A 131 14.02 7.71 9.70
N GLU A 132 12.74 7.95 10.02
CA GLU A 132 12.34 8.48 11.33
C GLU A 132 12.71 7.52 12.47
N MET A 133 12.71 6.21 12.20
CA MET A 133 13.10 5.18 13.17
C MET A 133 14.62 4.94 13.18
N ASP A 134 15.23 4.85 12.01
CA ASP A 134 16.65 4.65 11.83
C ASP A 134 17.18 5.61 10.74
N PRO A 135 17.62 6.83 11.13
CA PRO A 135 18.08 7.84 10.18
C PRO A 135 19.32 7.42 9.37
N LYS A 136 20.06 6.42 9.84
CA LYS A 136 21.29 5.92 9.21
C LYS A 136 21.04 4.67 8.37
N ASN A 137 19.78 4.30 8.14
CA ASN A 137 19.47 3.11 7.36
C ASN A 137 19.83 3.31 5.88
N GLU A 138 20.94 2.72 5.44
CA GLU A 138 21.41 2.81 4.04
C GLU A 138 20.34 2.37 3.04
N LYS A 139 19.60 1.29 3.34
CA LYS A 139 18.53 0.78 2.46
C LYS A 139 17.39 1.78 2.37
N GLY A 140 17.05 2.45 3.47
CA GLY A 140 16.05 3.52 3.51
C GLY A 140 16.47 4.72 2.66
N LEU A 141 17.70 5.22 2.89
CA LEU A 141 18.28 6.35 2.16
C LEU A 141 18.39 6.08 0.66
N PHE A 142 18.90 4.91 0.28
CA PHE A 142 19.08 4.53 -1.11
C PHE A 142 17.74 4.45 -1.85
N ARG A 143 16.76 3.78 -1.25
CA ARG A 143 15.41 3.64 -1.84
C ARG A 143 14.67 4.97 -1.90
N LEU A 144 14.87 5.85 -0.92
CA LEU A 144 14.34 7.20 -0.94
C LEU A 144 14.93 8.00 -2.11
N GLY A 145 16.24 7.97 -2.29
CA GLY A 145 16.90 8.60 -3.44
C GLY A 145 16.34 8.08 -4.78
N GLN A 146 16.12 6.77 -4.91
CA GLN A 146 15.48 6.19 -6.10
C GLN A 146 14.05 6.70 -6.32
N ALA A 147 13.26 6.83 -5.26
CA ALA A 147 11.91 7.36 -5.33
C ALA A 147 11.90 8.84 -5.74
N LEU A 148 12.80 9.65 -5.17
CA LEU A 148 12.97 11.06 -5.48
C LEU A 148 13.34 11.29 -6.96
N LEU A 149 14.22 10.44 -7.51
CA LEU A 149 14.50 10.45 -8.95
C LEU A 149 13.25 10.14 -9.79
N GLY A 150 12.44 9.18 -9.34
CA GLY A 150 11.18 8.81 -10.00
C GLY A 150 10.09 9.89 -9.96
N ILE A 151 10.14 10.81 -9.00
CA ILE A 151 9.22 11.97 -8.90
C ILE A 151 9.84 13.29 -9.40
N HIS A 152 10.98 13.22 -10.09
CA HIS A 152 11.69 14.38 -10.66
C HIS A 152 12.25 15.38 -9.63
N GLU A 153 12.70 14.89 -8.48
CA GLU A 153 13.40 15.67 -7.43
C GLU A 153 14.89 15.24 -7.28
N PRO A 154 15.73 15.38 -8.32
CA PRO A 154 17.09 14.82 -8.34
C PRO A 154 18.07 15.50 -7.36
N GLU A 155 17.89 16.79 -7.08
CA GLU A 155 18.74 17.52 -6.14
C GLU A 155 18.58 17.00 -4.71
N GLU A 156 17.36 16.62 -4.32
CA GLU A 156 17.11 16.03 -3.01
C GLU A 156 17.61 14.57 -2.97
N ALA A 157 17.40 13.81 -4.06
CA ALA A 157 17.94 12.46 -4.19
C ALA A 157 19.47 12.42 -3.98
N LYS A 158 20.18 13.38 -4.56
CA LYS A 158 21.65 13.48 -4.43
C LYS A 158 22.09 13.61 -2.97
N LYS A 159 21.43 14.47 -2.19
CA LYS A 159 21.75 14.64 -0.75
C LYS A 159 21.60 13.34 0.02
N HIS A 160 20.55 12.55 -0.27
CA HIS A 160 20.36 11.26 0.37
C HIS A 160 21.41 10.22 -0.04
N PHE A 161 21.87 10.22 -1.31
CA PHE A 161 22.96 9.36 -1.73
C PHE A 161 24.31 9.78 -1.13
N GLU A 162 24.59 11.08 -1.05
CA GLU A 162 25.79 11.61 -0.40
C GLU A 162 25.82 11.26 1.10
N ALA A 163 24.67 11.26 1.78
CA ALA A 163 24.58 10.84 3.18
C ALA A 163 25.01 9.37 3.39
N ILE A 164 24.71 8.47 2.44
CA ILE A 164 25.14 7.05 2.53
C ILE A 164 26.66 6.95 2.56
N LEU A 165 27.35 7.74 1.72
CA LEU A 165 28.82 7.73 1.62
C LEU A 165 29.52 8.28 2.88
N GLN A 166 28.80 9.00 3.75
CA GLN A 166 29.36 9.51 5.00
C GLN A 166 29.32 8.49 6.14
N PHE A 167 28.63 7.37 5.97
CA PHE A 167 28.46 6.34 6.99
C PHE A 167 29.27 5.06 6.74
N ASP A 168 30.03 5.00 5.63
CA ASP A 168 30.94 3.90 5.25
C ASP A 168 32.34 4.09 5.86
#